data_AF-A0A9D6KXS9-F1
#
_entry.id   AF-A0A9D6KXS9-F1
#
_cell.length_a   1.000
_cell.length_b   1.000
_cell.length_c   1.000
_cell.angle_alpha   90.00
_cell.angle_beta   90.00
_cell.angle_gamma   90.00
#
_symmetry.space_group_name_H-M   'P 1'
#
loop_
_entity.id
_entity.type
_entity.pdbx_description
1 polymer ?
#
loop_
_entity_poly.entity_id
_entity_poly.type
_entity_poly.pdbx_seq_one_letter_code
_entity_poly.pdbx_strand_id
1 'polypeptide(L)'
;FAENLIQFVNIIGSLFYGTILGIFLTAFYLKRVKGTAVFWSAIAGETVVLICYRFYYDEIAFLYYNIIGCLVVVGLSLILQLIFGEKEKATV
;
A
#
# COMPACT_ATOMS: atom_id res chain seq x y z
N PHE A 1 14.19 12.16 -25.55
CA PHE A 1 14.18 10.70 -25.27
C PHE A 1 14.43 10.40 -23.79
N ALA A 2 15.51 10.91 -23.19
CA ALA A 2 15.81 10.66 -21.77
C ALA A 2 14.75 11.25 -20.80
N GLU A 3 14.22 12.45 -21.05
CA GLU A 3 13.16 13.06 -20.20
C GLU A 3 11.89 12.19 -20.13
N ASN A 4 11.42 11.66 -21.27
CA ASN A 4 10.28 10.75 -21.31
C ASN A 4 10.56 9.40 -20.62
N LEU A 5 11.81 8.91 -20.67
CA LEU A 5 12.18 7.65 -20.02
C LEU A 5 12.22 7.79 -18.50
N ILE A 6 12.79 8.89 -17.99
CA ILE A 6 12.82 9.19 -16.55
C ILE A 6 11.39 9.35 -16.03
N GLN A 7 10.54 10.08 -16.76
CA GLN A 7 9.13 10.24 -16.39
C GLN A 7 8.40 8.90 -16.36
N PHE A 8 8.62 8.03 -17.36
CA PHE A 8 8.04 6.69 -17.38
C PHE A 8 8.46 5.86 -16.16
N VAL A 9 9.76 5.85 -15.84
CA VAL A 9 10.28 5.13 -14.66
C VAL A 9 9.69 5.69 -13.37
N ASN A 10 9.47 7.00 -13.27
CA ASN A 10 8.90 7.63 -12.08
C ASN A 10 7.40 7.31 -11.91
N ILE A 11 6.66 7.23 -13.01
CA ILE A 11 5.26 6.76 -13.01
C ILE A 11 5.20 5.31 -12.52
N ILE A 12 5.98 4.41 -13.14
CA ILE A 12 6.05 3.00 -12.75
C ILE A 12 6.47 2.86 -11.29
N GLY A 13 7.53 3.57 -10.89
CA GLY A 13 8.00 3.59 -9.51
C GLY A 13 6.90 4.03 -8.55
N SER A 14 6.15 5.07 -8.87
CA SER A 14 5.11 5.59 -7.98
C SER A 14 3.87 4.69 -7.85
N LEU A 15 3.64 3.79 -8.79
CA LEU A 15 2.59 2.77 -8.68
C LEU A 15 2.93 1.70 -7.64
N PHE A 16 4.20 1.28 -7.56
CA PHE A 16 4.63 0.20 -6.67
C PHE A 16 5.25 0.70 -5.34
N TYR A 17 5.91 1.85 -5.34
CA TYR A 17 6.64 2.32 -4.16
C TYR A 17 5.72 2.74 -3.02
N GLY A 18 4.52 3.24 -3.31
CA GLY A 18 3.53 3.54 -2.27
C GLY A 18 3.15 2.34 -1.43
N THR A 19 2.81 1.23 -2.08
CA THR A 19 2.41 0.00 -1.42
C THR A 19 3.58 -0.63 -0.67
N ILE A 20 4.76 -0.68 -1.28
CA ILE A 20 6.00 -1.16 -0.64
C ILE A 20 6.34 -0.32 0.61
N LEU A 21 6.28 1.00 0.52
CA LEU A 21 6.49 1.91 1.66
C LEU A 21 5.49 1.63 2.79
N GLY A 22 4.21 1.45 2.45
CA GLY A 22 3.17 1.10 3.43
C GLY A 22 3.43 -0.23 4.14
N ILE A 23 3.90 -1.26 3.42
CA ILE A 23 4.30 -2.56 3.99
C ILE A 23 5.43 -2.37 5.00
N PHE A 24 6.50 -1.68 4.61
CA PHE A 24 7.65 -1.45 5.48
C PHE A 24 7.29 -0.62 6.70
N LEU A 25 6.50 0.45 6.53
CA LEU A 25 6.03 1.26 7.66
C LEU A 25 5.22 0.42 8.64
N THR A 26 4.31 -0.40 8.14
CA THR A 26 3.49 -1.27 8.98
C THR A 26 4.36 -2.30 9.71
N ALA A 27 5.30 -2.95 9.02
CA ALA A 27 6.17 -3.95 9.62
C ALA A 27 7.12 -3.38 10.69
N PHE A 28 7.67 -2.17 10.48
CA PHE A 28 8.63 -1.58 11.42
C PHE A 28 7.97 -0.83 12.57
N TYR A 29 6.93 -0.04 12.31
CA TYR A 29 6.32 0.84 13.32
C TYR A 29 5.13 0.20 14.03
N LEU A 30 4.39 -0.71 13.37
CA LEU A 30 3.18 -1.33 13.91
C LEU A 30 3.44 -2.78 14.34
N LYS A 31 4.26 -2.97 15.38
CA LYS A 31 4.65 -4.28 15.93
C LYS A 31 3.50 -5.24 16.31
N ARG A 32 2.27 -4.72 16.41
CA ARG A 32 1.06 -5.49 16.74
C ARG A 32 0.36 -6.08 15.52
N VAL A 33 0.72 -5.64 14.31
CA VAL A 33 0.13 -6.11 13.06
C VAL A 33 0.82 -7.39 12.60
N LYS A 34 0.04 -8.44 12.37
CA LYS A 34 0.53 -9.73 11.89
C LYS A 34 0.81 -9.67 10.38
N GLY A 35 1.81 -10.43 9.93
CA GLY A 35 2.18 -10.50 8.51
C GLY A 35 1.02 -10.83 7.57
N THR A 36 0.08 -11.68 8.00
CA THR A 36 -1.12 -12.00 7.20
C THR A 36 -2.01 -10.78 6.93
N ALA A 37 -2.19 -9.90 7.93
CA ALA A 37 -2.96 -8.67 7.74
C ALA A 37 -2.24 -7.69 6.80
N VAL A 38 -0.91 -7.58 6.92
CA VAL A 38 -0.09 -6.77 6.00
C VAL A 38 -0.16 -7.31 4.57
N PHE A 39 -0.09 -8.63 4.40
CA PHE A 39 -0.14 -9.27 3.09
C PHE A 39 -1.46 -9.00 2.34
N TRP A 40 -2.59 -9.20 3.01
CA TRP A 40 -3.90 -8.90 2.41
C TRP A 40 -4.08 -7.40 2.14
N SER A 41 -3.54 -6.55 3.00
CA SER A 41 -3.56 -5.09 2.81
C SER A 41 -2.68 -4.65 1.65
N ALA A 42 -1.53 -5.31 1.44
CA ALA A 42 -0.65 -5.06 0.30
C ALA A 42 -1.33 -5.37 -1.03
N ILE A 43 -2.00 -6.53 -1.15
CA ILE A 43 -2.75 -6.91 -2.35
C ILE A 43 -3.87 -5.90 -2.62
N ALA A 44 -4.64 -5.56 -1.58
CA ALA A 44 -5.72 -4.58 -1.70
C ALA A 44 -5.20 -3.19 -2.06
N GLY A 45 -4.10 -2.75 -1.43
CA GLY A 45 -3.47 -1.46 -1.71
C GLY A 45 -2.96 -1.35 -3.14
N GLU A 46 -2.30 -2.38 -3.65
CA GLU A 46 -1.85 -2.43 -5.05
C GLU A 46 -3.03 -2.40 -6.01
N THR A 47 -4.08 -3.17 -5.72
CA THR A 47 -5.31 -3.17 -6.52
C THR A 47 -5.95 -1.78 -6.56
N VAL A 48 -6.02 -1.07 -5.43
CA VAL A 48 -6.58 0.29 -5.36
C VAL A 48 -5.73 1.26 -6.18
N VAL A 49 -4.40 1.22 -6.07
CA VAL A 49 -3.50 2.09 -6.85
C VAL A 49 -3.67 1.84 -8.35
N LEU A 50 -3.75 0.58 -8.79
CA LEU A 50 -3.96 0.23 -10.19
C LEU A 50 -5.34 0.69 -10.72
N ILE A 51 -6.39 0.61 -9.89
CA ILE A 51 -7.71 1.15 -10.22
C ILE A 51 -7.64 2.68 -10.34
N CYS A 52 -7.04 3.36 -9.36
CA CYS A 52 -6.87 4.82 -9.41
C CYS A 52 -6.11 5.25 -10.67
N TYR A 53 -5.03 4.54 -11.01
CA TYR A 53 -4.28 4.80 -12.24
C TYR A 53 -5.11 4.58 -13.50
N ARG A 54 -5.99 3.58 -13.53
CA ARG A 54 -6.84 3.31 -14.71
C ARG A 54 -7.93 4.37 -14.91
N PHE A 55 -8.54 4.85 -13.83
CA PHE A 55 -9.71 5.73 -13.91
C PHE A 55 -9.39 7.23 -13.78
N TYR A 56 -8.29 7.59 -13.11
CA TYR A 56 -7.94 8.98 -12.77
C TYR A 56 -6.53 9.35 -13.25
N TYR A 57 -6.05 8.69 -14.30
CA TYR A 57 -4.70 8.89 -14.86
C TYR A 57 -4.37 10.37 -15.11
N ASP A 58 -5.30 11.11 -15.72
CA ASP A 58 -5.09 12.50 -16.14
C ASP A 58 -5.32 13.52 -15.01
N GLU A 59 -5.94 13.11 -13.90
CA GLU A 59 -6.31 14.01 -12.79
C GLU A 59 -5.32 13.95 -11.63
N ILE A 60 -4.59 12.84 -11.48
CA ILE A 60 -3.72 12.59 -10.34
C ILE A 60 -2.26 12.61 -10.80
N ALA A 61 -1.48 13.56 -10.27
CA ALA A 61 -0.03 13.57 -10.48
C ALA A 61 0.59 12.28 -9.91
N PHE A 62 1.46 11.64 -10.69
CA PHE A 62 1.95 10.28 -10.40
C PHE A 62 2.55 10.12 -9.00
N LEU A 63 3.10 11.19 -8.41
CA LEU A 63 3.66 11.17 -7.06
C LEU A 63 2.63 10.83 -5.98
N TYR A 64 1.34 11.17 -6.19
CA TYR A 64 0.26 10.91 -5.23
C TYR A 64 -0.09 9.43 -5.12
N TYR A 65 0.19 8.61 -6.12
CA TYR A 65 -0.01 7.15 -6.02
C TYR A 65 0.82 6.56 -4.88
N ASN A 66 1.98 7.15 -4.56
CA ASN A 66 2.78 6.76 -3.40
C ASN A 66 2.03 6.97 -2.09
N ILE A 67 1.43 8.15 -1.91
CA ILE A 67 0.69 8.51 -0.69
C ILE A 67 -0.54 7.64 -0.57
N ILE A 68 -1.30 7.46 -1.66
CA ILE A 68 -2.51 6.64 -1.69
C ILE A 68 -2.17 5.19 -1.33
N GLY A 69 -1.22 4.58 -2.04
CA GLY A 69 -0.82 3.19 -1.79
C GLY A 69 -0.34 2.98 -0.35
N CYS A 70 0.46 3.90 0.17
CA CYS A 70 0.96 3.84 1.54
C CYS A 70 -0.17 3.91 2.57
N LEU A 71 -1.07 4.90 2.46
CA LEU A 71 -2.18 5.08 3.39
C LEU A 71 -3.17 3.92 3.35
N VAL A 72 -3.47 3.39 2.15
CA VAL A 72 -4.36 2.23 2.01
C VAL A 72 -3.76 1.01 2.69
N VAL A 73 -2.47 0.71 2.47
CA VAL A 73 -1.82 -0.45 3.10
C VAL A 73 -1.79 -0.30 4.63
N VAL A 74 -1.38 0.85 5.16
CA VAL A 74 -1.32 1.08 6.61
C VAL A 74 -2.71 1.03 7.24
N GLY A 75 -3.70 1.70 6.63
CA GLY A 75 -5.07 1.76 7.12
C GLY A 75 -5.75 0.39 7.11
N LEU A 76 -5.68 -0.33 5.98
CA LEU A 76 -6.23 -1.68 5.88
C LEU A 76 -5.52 -2.66 6.82
N SER A 77 -4.21 -2.52 7.01
CA SER A 77 -3.47 -3.41 7.91
C SER A 77 -3.96 -3.28 9.34
N LEU A 78 -4.25 -2.05 9.79
CA LEU A 78 -4.83 -1.80 11.10
C LEU A 78 -6.26 -2.37 11.21
N ILE A 79 -7.11 -2.14 10.19
CA ILE A 79 -8.49 -2.63 10.18
C ILE A 79 -8.54 -4.16 10.18
N LEU A 80 -7.77 -4.81 9.30
CA LEU A 80 -7.69 -6.27 9.22
C LEU A 80 -7.07 -6.86 10.48
N GLN A 81 -6.10 -6.19 11.10
CA GLN A 81 -5.54 -6.62 12.38
C GLN A 81 -6.58 -6.57 13.51
N LEU A 82 -7.50 -5.61 13.51
CA LEU A 82 -8.59 -5.59 14.49
C LEU A 82 -9.53 -6.79 14.28
N ILE A 83 -9.88 -7.10 13.03
CA ILE A 83 -10.79 -8.21 12.70
C ILE A 83 -10.16 -9.59 12.97
N PHE A 84 -8.88 -9.77 12.64
CA PHE A 84 -8.20 -11.07 12.74
C PHE A 84 -7.33 -11.25 14.00
N GLY A 85 -7.00 -10.17 14.71
CA GLY A 85 -6.05 -10.15 15.81
C GLY A 85 -6.58 -10.71 17.13
N GLU A 86 -7.89 -10.84 17.30
CA GLU A 86 -8.51 -11.31 18.54
C GLU A 86 -8.40 -12.83 18.76
N LYS A 87 -8.18 -13.62 17.69
CA LYS A 87 -8.24 -15.09 17.78
C LYS A 87 -7.07 -15.77 18.51
N GLU A 88 -6.00 -15.06 18.89
CA GLU A 88 -4.78 -15.67 19.46
C GLU A 88 -4.58 -15.43 20.95
N LYS A 89 -5.46 -14.69 21.63
CA LYS A 89 -5.36 -14.50 23.10
C LYS A 89 -6.06 -15.60 23.92
N ALA A 90 -6.67 -16.60 23.29
CA ALA A 90 -7.55 -17.56 23.95
C ALA A 90 -6.93 -18.94 24.26
N THR A 91 -5.61 -19.09 24.19
CA THR A 91 -4.95 -20.35 24.56
C THR A 91 -3.77 -20.05 25.50
N VAL A 92 -4.10 -19.85 26.78
CA VAL A 92 -3.17 -20.03 27.90
C VAL A 92 -3.44 -21.39 28.49
#